data_AF-A0A7Y4B5S3-F1
#
_entry.id   AF-A0A7Y4B5S3-F1
#
_cell.length_a   1.000
_cell.length_b   1.000
_cell.length_c   1.000
_cell.angle_alpha   90.00
_cell.angle_beta   90.00
_cell.angle_gamma   90.00
#
_symmetry.space_group_name_H-M   'P 1'
#
loop_
_entity.id
_entity.type
_entity.pdbx_description
1 polymer ?
#
loop_
_entity_poly.entity_id
_entity_poly.type
_entity_poly.pdbx_seq_one_letter_code
_entity_poly.pdbx_strand_id
1 'polypeptide(L)'
;MMPRIIHYNGEDTEISDYLPEHYPANQICEVVQGIFINPHLRNDFDYTPNEEREELETEHWYGRPYIVTDEFKSETYDEFVYRMSKFDPEYIPESKADFKERMTLYKQSWYEAYPSGIRYEVRCLTGGAWDRSSSQGMFASLNDAVEKVKSGITTFGYL
;
A
#
# COMPACT_ATOMS: atom_id res chain seq x y z
N MET A 1 -0.70 -25.72 1.71
CA MET A 1 -0.03 -24.42 1.87
C MET A 1 1.28 -24.65 2.59
N MET A 2 2.39 -24.58 1.87
CA MET A 2 3.73 -24.48 2.46
C MET A 2 4.32 -23.21 1.85
N PRO A 3 4.48 -22.13 2.63
CA PRO A 3 5.01 -20.90 2.09
C PRO A 3 6.42 -21.15 1.52
N ARG A 4 6.70 -20.53 0.38
CA ARG A 4 7.98 -20.70 -0.31
C ARG A 4 8.94 -19.63 0.18
N ILE A 5 10.11 -20.04 0.68
CA ILE A 5 11.14 -19.10 1.13
C ILE A 5 12.09 -18.83 -0.04
N ILE A 6 12.30 -17.56 -0.36
CA ILE A 6 13.30 -17.10 -1.34
C ILE A 6 14.34 -16.23 -0.64
N HIS A 7 15.51 -16.09 -1.24
CA HIS A 7 16.53 -15.13 -0.80
C HIS A 7 16.50 -13.92 -1.71
N TYR A 8 16.04 -12.77 -1.21
CA TYR A 8 15.84 -11.54 -1.99
C TYR A 8 16.35 -10.32 -1.23
N ASN A 9 17.10 -9.44 -1.91
CA ASN A 9 17.71 -8.25 -1.31
C ASN A 9 18.54 -8.50 -0.03
N GLY A 10 19.14 -9.69 0.09
CA GLY A 10 19.97 -10.07 1.24
C GLY A 10 19.20 -10.61 2.44
N GLU A 11 17.88 -10.80 2.31
CA GLU A 11 17.00 -11.31 3.36
C GLU A 11 16.20 -12.51 2.86
N ASP A 12 15.79 -13.38 3.78
CA ASP A 12 14.89 -14.48 3.47
C ASP A 12 13.44 -13.97 3.50
N THR A 13 12.76 -14.05 2.35
CA THR A 13 11.39 -13.59 2.17
C THR A 13 10.46 -14.77 2.04
N GLU A 14 9.39 -14.77 2.84
CA GLU A 14 8.32 -15.75 2.75
C GLU A 14 7.31 -15.32 1.68
N ILE A 15 7.07 -16.19 0.70
CA ILE A 15 6.06 -16.01 -0.35
C ILE A 15 4.84 -16.87 -0.03
N SER A 16 3.69 -16.23 0.13
CA SER A 16 2.41 -16.91 0.39
C SER A 16 1.76 -17.41 -0.91
N ASP A 17 0.99 -18.50 -0.83
CA ASP A 17 0.31 -19.09 -1.99
C ASP A 17 -0.70 -18.10 -2.62
N TYR A 18 -0.81 -18.08 -3.95
CA TYR A 18 -1.82 -17.30 -4.66
C TYR A 18 -3.17 -18.01 -4.66
N LEU A 19 -3.95 -17.78 -3.60
CA LEU A 19 -5.26 -18.39 -3.39
C LEU A 19 -6.39 -17.75 -4.22
N PRO A 20 -7.50 -18.48 -4.46
CA PRO A 20 -8.67 -17.96 -5.17
C PRO A 20 -9.25 -16.65 -4.63
N GLU A 21 -9.17 -16.39 -3.34
CA GLU A 21 -9.63 -15.13 -2.73
C GLU A 21 -8.85 -13.89 -3.21
N HIS A 22 -7.64 -14.07 -3.75
CA HIS A 22 -6.84 -13.00 -4.35
C HIS A 22 -7.18 -12.75 -5.82
N TYR A 23 -8.08 -13.53 -6.42
CA TYR A 23 -8.41 -13.40 -7.84
C TYR A 23 -9.34 -12.21 -8.04
N PRO A 24 -9.23 -11.44 -9.14
CA PRO A 24 -10.15 -10.35 -9.44
C PRO A 24 -11.62 -10.79 -9.44
N ALA A 25 -11.91 -12.01 -9.91
CA ALA A 25 -13.26 -12.57 -9.97
C ALA A 25 -13.88 -12.89 -8.60
N ASN A 26 -13.06 -13.04 -7.56
CA ASN A 26 -13.49 -13.44 -6.21
C ASN A 26 -13.34 -12.31 -5.18
N GLN A 27 -13.02 -11.09 -5.63
CA GLN A 27 -12.92 -9.92 -4.75
C GLN A 27 -14.30 -9.59 -4.17
N ILE A 28 -14.34 -9.38 -2.86
CA ILE A 28 -15.54 -8.95 -2.12
C ILE A 28 -15.52 -7.46 -1.76
N CYS A 29 -14.46 -6.75 -2.17
CA CYS A 29 -14.29 -5.33 -1.92
C CYS A 29 -15.24 -4.50 -2.80
N GLU A 30 -15.34 -3.21 -2.51
CA GLU A 30 -16.11 -2.30 -3.36
C GLU A 30 -15.46 -2.21 -4.76
N VAL A 31 -16.31 -2.15 -5.79
CA VAL A 31 -15.89 -1.95 -7.19
C VAL A 31 -16.63 -0.76 -7.76
N VAL A 32 -15.87 0.28 -8.12
CA VAL A 32 -16.41 1.50 -8.71
C VAL A 32 -15.92 1.62 -10.14
N GLN A 33 -16.85 1.57 -11.10
CA GLN A 33 -16.54 1.66 -12.53
C GLN A 33 -15.49 0.64 -12.98
N GLY A 34 -15.53 -0.57 -12.41
CA GLY A 34 -14.58 -1.66 -12.71
C GLY A 34 -13.23 -1.56 -11.98
N ILE A 35 -13.07 -0.61 -11.05
CA ILE A 35 -11.85 -0.40 -10.27
C ILE A 35 -12.09 -0.91 -8.84
N PHE A 36 -11.23 -1.80 -8.37
CA PHE A 36 -11.28 -2.35 -7.01
C PHE A 36 -10.81 -1.32 -5.98
N ILE A 37 -11.55 -1.17 -4.88
CA ILE A 37 -11.19 -0.33 -3.72
C ILE A 37 -10.78 -1.24 -2.56
N ASN A 38 -9.52 -1.14 -2.12
CA ASN A 38 -8.89 -2.03 -1.14
C ASN A 38 -9.07 -3.52 -1.48
N PRO A 39 -8.60 -3.98 -2.66
CA PRO A 39 -8.67 -5.40 -2.99
C PRO A 39 -7.94 -6.27 -1.96
N HIS A 40 -8.44 -7.47 -1.75
CA HIS A 40 -7.78 -8.52 -0.97
C HIS A 40 -6.65 -9.13 -1.81
N LEU A 41 -5.45 -8.55 -1.67
CA LEU A 41 -4.21 -9.05 -2.27
C LEU A 41 -3.46 -9.93 -1.26
N ARG A 42 -2.45 -10.67 -1.72
CA ARG A 42 -1.54 -11.39 -0.83
C ARG A 42 -0.89 -10.42 0.16
N ASN A 43 -0.61 -10.89 1.38
CA ASN A 43 0.07 -10.07 2.40
C ASN A 43 1.46 -9.60 1.94
N ASP A 44 2.13 -10.44 1.15
CA ASP A 44 3.45 -10.24 0.57
C ASP A 44 3.39 -9.73 -0.88
N PHE A 45 2.23 -9.24 -1.36
CA PHE A 45 2.04 -8.80 -2.75
C PHE A 45 3.08 -7.76 -3.19
N ASP A 46 3.37 -6.76 -2.35
CA ASP A 46 4.37 -5.72 -2.62
C ASP A 46 5.81 -6.12 -2.24
N TYR A 47 6.00 -7.35 -1.76
CA TYR A 47 7.30 -7.92 -1.38
C TYR A 47 7.72 -9.11 -2.25
N THR A 48 6.85 -9.57 -3.15
CA THR A 48 7.14 -10.67 -4.08
C THR A 48 7.79 -10.14 -5.35
N PRO A 49 9.02 -10.58 -5.70
CA PRO A 49 9.66 -10.27 -6.98
C PRO A 49 8.83 -10.79 -8.15
N ASN A 50 8.84 -10.10 -9.29
CA ASN A 50 7.98 -10.47 -10.42
C ASN A 50 8.28 -11.87 -10.97
N GLU A 51 9.55 -12.27 -10.98
CA GLU A 51 10.01 -13.59 -11.43
C GLU A 51 9.56 -14.73 -10.51
N GLU A 52 9.18 -14.40 -9.28
CA GLU A 52 8.82 -15.34 -8.23
C GLU A 52 7.30 -15.42 -8.02
N ARG A 53 6.53 -14.59 -8.75
CA ARG A 53 5.07 -14.61 -8.76
C ARG A 53 4.55 -15.79 -9.55
N GLU A 54 3.43 -16.34 -9.11
CA GLU A 54 2.69 -17.30 -9.91
C GLU A 54 2.18 -16.63 -11.20
N GLU A 55 2.25 -17.32 -12.34
CA GLU A 55 1.87 -16.78 -13.65
C GLU A 55 0.46 -16.18 -13.64
N LEU A 56 -0.46 -16.83 -12.92
CA LEU A 56 -1.85 -16.40 -12.78
C LEU A 56 -1.97 -15.08 -11.99
N GLU A 57 -1.12 -14.84 -10.99
CA GLU A 57 -1.13 -13.56 -10.27
C GLU A 57 -0.70 -12.42 -11.20
N THR A 58 0.33 -12.65 -12.01
CA THR A 58 0.80 -11.69 -13.01
C THR A 58 -0.28 -11.42 -14.06
N GLU A 59 -0.93 -12.46 -14.60
CA GLU A 59 -2.05 -12.30 -15.54
C GLU A 59 -3.20 -11.47 -14.93
N HIS A 60 -3.51 -11.72 -13.67
CA HIS A 60 -4.61 -11.06 -12.99
C HIS A 60 -4.31 -9.60 -12.65
N TRP A 61 -3.12 -9.28 -12.13
CA TRP A 61 -2.87 -8.00 -11.46
C TRP A 61 -1.83 -7.11 -12.14
N TYR A 62 -0.96 -7.64 -13.00
CA TYR A 62 0.01 -6.82 -13.69
C TYR A 62 -0.69 -5.86 -14.66
N GLY A 63 -0.37 -4.57 -14.57
CA GLY A 63 -1.04 -3.53 -15.36
C GLY A 63 -2.49 -3.25 -14.94
N ARG A 64 -3.02 -3.91 -13.90
CA ARG A 64 -4.37 -3.64 -13.37
C ARG A 64 -4.31 -2.56 -12.27
N PRO A 65 -4.88 -1.37 -12.49
CA PRO A 65 -5.00 -0.38 -11.43
C PRO A 65 -6.06 -0.78 -10.39
N TYR A 66 -5.77 -0.42 -9.14
CA TYR A 66 -6.69 -0.50 -8.02
C TYR A 66 -6.48 0.73 -7.11
N ILE A 67 -7.42 0.97 -6.20
CA ILE A 67 -7.35 2.10 -5.26
C ILE A 67 -7.16 1.54 -3.85
N VAL A 68 -6.26 2.13 -3.09
CA VAL A 68 -6.11 1.91 -1.64
C VAL A 68 -6.54 3.17 -0.92
N THR A 69 -7.33 3.03 0.14
CA THR A 69 -7.71 4.16 0.99
C THR A 69 -6.87 4.19 2.26
N ASP A 70 -6.54 5.38 2.73
CA ASP A 70 -5.90 5.58 4.03
C ASP A 70 -6.57 6.74 4.77
N GLU A 71 -6.50 6.70 6.09
CA GLU A 71 -7.09 7.70 6.98
C GLU A 71 -6.00 8.26 7.90
N PHE A 72 -6.29 9.40 8.54
CA PHE A 72 -5.37 9.96 9.52
C PHE A 72 -5.19 9.01 10.71
N LYS A 73 -3.98 8.45 10.86
CA LYS A 73 -3.62 7.62 12.00
C LYS A 73 -3.13 8.51 13.14
N SER A 74 -3.92 8.59 14.21
CA SER A 74 -3.46 9.14 15.48
C SER A 74 -2.84 8.05 16.33
N GLU A 75 -1.74 8.37 17.00
CA GLU A 75 -1.17 7.56 18.07
C GLU A 75 -1.03 8.43 19.33
N THR A 76 -1.06 7.80 20.50
CA THR A 76 -0.70 8.43 21.76
C THR A 76 0.82 8.56 21.88
N TYR A 77 1.28 9.43 22.77
CA TYR A 77 2.72 9.58 23.02
C TYR A 77 3.36 8.27 23.51
N ASP A 78 2.65 7.50 24.35
CA ASP A 78 3.19 6.25 24.90
C ASP A 78 3.28 5.17 23.81
N GLU A 79 2.31 5.09 22.89
CA GLU A 79 2.37 4.22 21.71
C GLU A 79 3.52 4.59 20.77
N PHE A 80 3.73 5.90 20.55
CA PHE A 80 4.86 6.42 19.78
C PHE A 80 6.20 6.01 20.40
N VAL A 81 6.40 6.27 21.70
CA VAL A 81 7.63 5.92 22.42
C VAL A 81 7.87 4.41 22.34
N TYR A 82 6.84 3.61 22.59
CA TYR A 82 6.94 2.15 22.51
C TYR A 82 7.34 1.69 21.10
N ARG A 83 6.68 2.21 20.06
CA ARG A 83 6.96 1.84 18.66
C ARG A 83 8.38 2.18 18.25
N MET A 84 8.89 3.35 18.64
CA MET A 84 10.22 3.82 18.27
C MET A 84 11.34 3.13 19.06
N SER A 85 11.14 2.89 20.36
CA SER A 85 12.15 2.25 21.23
C SER A 85 12.21 0.72 21.09
N LYS A 86 11.18 0.09 20.52
CA LYS A 86 11.10 -1.37 20.38
C LYS A 86 12.30 -1.98 19.64
N PHE A 87 12.82 -1.28 18.63
CA PHE A 87 13.87 -1.79 17.75
C PHE A 87 15.21 -1.08 17.95
N ASP A 88 15.22 0.03 18.69
CA ASP A 88 16.40 0.81 19.01
C ASP A 88 16.38 1.17 20.51
N PRO A 89 17.09 0.39 21.36
CA PRO A 89 17.16 0.64 22.80
C PRO A 89 17.82 1.98 23.18
N GLU A 90 18.59 2.58 22.27
CA GLU A 90 19.26 3.87 22.49
C GLU A 90 18.41 5.04 21.99
N TYR A 91 17.24 4.77 21.42
CA TYR A 91 16.33 5.81 20.93
C TYR A 91 15.92 6.76 22.07
N ILE A 92 16.24 8.04 21.88
CA ILE A 92 15.81 9.12 22.77
C ILE A 92 14.56 9.75 22.15
N PRO A 93 13.36 9.55 22.71
CA PRO A 93 12.14 10.14 22.17
C PRO A 93 12.17 11.67 22.30
N GLU A 94 11.51 12.33 21.34
CA GLU A 94 11.19 13.76 21.47
C GLU A 94 10.32 14.02 22.70
N SER A 95 10.20 15.28 23.14
CA SER A 95 9.36 15.59 24.29
C SER A 95 7.88 15.38 23.98
N LYS A 96 7.07 15.10 25.01
CA LYS A 96 5.60 15.00 24.86
C LYS A 96 4.96 16.27 24.31
N ALA A 97 5.57 17.44 24.55
CA ALA A 97 5.10 18.71 24.00
C ALA A 97 5.36 18.78 22.48
N ASP A 98 6.58 18.47 22.05
CA ASP A 98 6.97 18.47 20.64
C ASP A 98 6.15 17.45 19.84
N PHE A 99 5.98 16.25 20.39
CA PHE A 99 5.09 15.23 19.81
C PHE A 99 3.67 15.76 19.57
N LYS A 100 3.09 16.44 20.58
CA LYS A 100 1.73 16.98 20.48
C LYS A 100 1.62 18.07 19.43
N GLU A 101 2.62 18.96 19.34
CA GLU A 101 2.68 20.00 18.32
C GLU A 101 2.80 19.38 16.92
N ARG A 102 3.74 18.46 16.73
CA ARG A 102 3.94 17.72 15.47
C ARG A 102 2.68 16.99 15.03
N MET A 103 2.00 16.30 15.95
CA MET A 103 0.75 15.60 15.64
C MET A 103 -0.40 16.55 15.32
N THR A 104 -0.44 17.74 15.93
CA THR A 104 -1.43 18.77 15.59
C THR A 104 -1.22 19.29 14.17
N LEU A 105 0.03 19.62 13.83
CA LEU A 105 0.40 20.06 12.48
C LEU A 105 0.15 18.96 11.44
N TYR A 106 0.55 17.73 11.73
CA TYR A 106 0.35 16.60 10.82
C TYR A 106 -1.14 16.34 10.57
N LYS A 107 -1.97 16.40 11.61
CA LYS A 107 -3.43 16.31 11.48
C LYS A 107 -3.96 17.44 10.59
N GLN A 108 -3.55 18.69 10.83
CA GLN A 108 -3.97 19.83 10.03
C GLN A 108 -3.60 19.65 8.55
N SER A 109 -2.34 19.32 8.25
CA SER A 109 -1.90 19.07 6.88
C SER A 109 -2.61 17.89 6.22
N TRP A 110 -2.97 16.84 6.97
CA TRP A 110 -3.75 15.73 6.45
C TRP A 110 -5.14 16.19 5.99
N TYR A 111 -5.89 16.90 6.83
CA TYR A 111 -7.23 17.36 6.47
C TYR A 111 -7.22 18.52 5.46
N GLU A 112 -6.12 19.26 5.36
CA GLU A 112 -5.92 20.22 4.27
C GLU A 112 -5.74 19.50 2.92
N ALA A 113 -4.91 18.46 2.86
CA ALA A 113 -4.69 17.66 1.66
C ALA A 113 -5.89 16.76 1.30
N TYR A 114 -6.57 16.23 2.32
CA TYR A 114 -7.65 15.25 2.21
C TYR A 114 -8.86 15.70 3.05
N PRO A 115 -9.69 16.65 2.56
CA PRO A 115 -10.76 17.25 3.36
C PRO A 115 -11.84 16.28 3.84
N SER A 116 -12.03 15.15 3.15
CA SER A 116 -12.93 14.06 3.60
C SER A 116 -12.34 13.24 4.76
N GLY A 117 -11.06 13.42 5.08
CA GLY A 117 -10.28 12.57 5.97
C GLY A 117 -9.70 11.33 5.28
N ILE A 118 -10.13 11.03 4.06
CA ILE A 118 -9.71 9.84 3.31
C ILE A 118 -8.79 10.24 2.15
N ARG A 119 -7.61 9.62 2.10
CA ARG A 119 -6.71 9.64 0.96
C ARG A 119 -7.01 8.45 0.06
N TYR A 120 -7.18 8.69 -1.23
CA TYR A 120 -7.33 7.66 -2.25
C TYR A 120 -6.04 7.54 -3.05
N GLU A 121 -5.29 6.47 -2.89
CA GLU A 121 -4.07 6.22 -3.65
C GLU A 121 -4.36 5.24 -4.79
N VAL A 122 -4.09 5.66 -6.03
CA VAL A 122 -4.15 4.76 -7.18
C VAL A 122 -2.84 3.99 -7.24
N ARG A 123 -2.93 2.66 -7.25
CA ARG A 123 -1.78 1.76 -7.33
C ARG A 123 -1.93 0.79 -8.49
N CYS A 124 -0.80 0.33 -9.01
CA CYS A 124 -0.78 -0.67 -10.06
C CYS A 124 0.51 -1.48 -9.97
N LEU A 125 0.43 -2.80 -10.15
CA LEU A 125 1.63 -3.62 -10.35
C LEU A 125 2.22 -3.32 -11.73
N THR A 126 3.41 -2.72 -11.79
CA THR A 126 3.98 -2.18 -13.03
C THR A 126 5.46 -2.50 -13.25
N GLY A 127 6.05 -3.36 -12.41
CA GLY A 127 7.50 -3.59 -12.39
C GLY A 127 8.30 -2.39 -11.87
N GLY A 128 7.74 -1.66 -10.90
CA GLY A 128 8.41 -0.51 -10.29
C GLY A 128 9.57 -0.91 -9.39
N ALA A 129 10.05 0.02 -8.55
CA ALA A 129 11.18 -0.24 -7.65
C ALA A 129 10.95 -1.50 -6.79
N TRP A 130 11.85 -2.48 -6.91
CA TRP A 130 11.77 -3.78 -6.22
C TRP A 130 10.49 -4.58 -6.53
N ASP A 131 9.97 -4.49 -7.75
CA ASP A 131 8.80 -5.23 -8.24
C ASP A 131 7.49 -5.02 -7.44
N ARG A 132 7.47 -4.05 -6.54
CA ARG A 132 6.27 -3.62 -5.83
C ARG A 132 5.34 -2.86 -6.77
N SER A 133 4.07 -2.80 -6.41
CA SER A 133 3.15 -1.91 -7.12
C SER A 133 3.60 -0.45 -7.01
N SER A 134 3.40 0.31 -8.08
CA SER A 134 3.78 1.72 -8.14
C SER A 134 2.59 2.61 -7.81
N SER A 135 2.84 3.65 -7.02
CA SER A 135 1.89 4.72 -6.83
C SER A 135 1.72 5.50 -8.13
N GLN A 136 0.46 5.68 -8.55
CA GLN A 136 0.07 6.45 -9.73
C GLN A 136 -0.46 7.85 -9.35
N GLY A 137 -0.52 8.14 -8.05
CA GLY A 137 -1.00 9.39 -7.49
C GLY A 137 -1.84 9.18 -6.23
N MET A 138 -1.91 10.23 -5.41
CA MET A 138 -2.75 10.30 -4.20
C MET A 138 -3.76 11.43 -4.36
N PHE A 139 -5.02 11.14 -4.08
CA PHE A 139 -6.15 12.01 -4.39
C PHE A 139 -7.02 12.24 -3.16
N ALA A 140 -7.65 13.42 -3.10
CA ALA A 140 -8.56 13.81 -2.02
C ALA A 140 -9.99 13.29 -2.19
N SER A 141 -10.30 12.75 -3.38
CA SER A 141 -11.61 12.20 -3.70
C SER A 141 -11.50 10.91 -4.51
N LEU A 142 -12.50 10.04 -4.35
CA LEU A 142 -12.63 8.82 -5.14
C LEU A 142 -12.79 9.13 -6.64
N ASN A 143 -13.51 10.20 -6.97
CA ASN A 143 -13.72 10.60 -8.36
C ASN A 143 -12.41 10.96 -9.06
N ASP A 144 -11.54 11.75 -8.42
CA ASP A 144 -10.24 12.12 -9.00
C ASP A 144 -9.33 10.90 -9.18
N ALA A 145 -9.37 9.94 -8.23
CA ALA A 145 -8.66 8.68 -8.35
C ALA A 145 -9.17 7.83 -9.53
N VAL A 146 -10.49 7.75 -9.72
CA VAL A 146 -11.11 7.07 -10.86
C VAL A 146 -10.74 7.75 -12.19
N GLU A 147 -10.78 9.08 -12.25
CA GLU A 147 -10.37 9.82 -13.44
C GLU A 147 -8.88 9.64 -13.75
N LYS A 148 -8.02 9.54 -12.71
CA LYS A 148 -6.62 9.17 -12.92
C LYS A 148 -6.49 7.82 -13.60
N VAL A 149 -7.23 6.80 -13.15
CA VAL A 149 -7.21 5.46 -13.76
C VAL A 149 -7.65 5.53 -15.22
N LYS A 150 -8.74 6.25 -15.53
CA LYS A 150 -9.24 6.42 -16.91
C LYS A 150 -8.27 7.17 -17.82
N SER A 151 -7.53 8.14 -17.28
CA SER A 151 -6.50 8.88 -18.01
C SER A 151 -5.30 8.01 -18.41
N GLY A 152 -5.22 6.79 -17.87
CA GLY A 152 -4.12 5.85 -18.08
C GLY A 152 -3.22 5.72 -16.84
N ILE A 153 -2.45 4.64 -16.84
CA ILE A 153 -1.42 4.35 -15.83
C ILE A 153 -0.03 4.39 -16.46
N THR A 154 0.96 4.73 -15.66
CA THR A 154 2.36 4.63 -16.04
C THR A 154 2.86 3.24 -15.67
N THR A 155 3.18 2.43 -16.68
CA THR A 155 3.89 1.17 -16.51
C THR A 155 5.39 1.40 -16.70
N PHE A 156 6.24 0.77 -15.88
CA PHE A 156 7.69 0.91 -16.00
C PHE A 156 8.33 -0.18 -16.86
N GLY A 157 7.51 -1.07 -17.43
CA GLY A 157 7.91 -2.04 -18.43
C GLY A 157 8.81 -3.13 -17.85
N TYR A 158 8.22 -4.24 -17.44
CA TYR A 158 8.84 -5.56 -17.66
C TYR A 158 8.53 -5.95 -19.11
N LEU A 159 9.55 -6.01 -19.96
CA LEU A 159 9.51 -6.63 -21.29
C LEU A 159 10.09 -8.05 -21.18
#